data_AF-A0A9P6LPY1-F1
#
_entry.id   AF-A0A9P6LPY1-F1
#
_cell.length_a   1.000
_cell.length_b   1.000
_cell.length_c   1.000
_cell.angle_alpha   90.00
_cell.angle_beta   90.00
_cell.angle_gamma   90.00
#
_symmetry.space_group_name_H-M   'P 1'
#
loop_
_entity.id
_entity.type
_entity.pdbx_description
1 polymer ?
#
loop_
_entity_poly.entity_id
_entity_poly.type
_entity_poly.pdbx_seq_one_letter_code
_entity_poly.pdbx_strand_id
1 'polypeptide(L)'
;MLTTSRRQDFFAAQQQHSHMPLQHQHPQQPYQQQVPSQHTHHSQHLHHPQQQQQQQQQPQQQQPQHHFQQFQQDQQQQQQQSQQQQAQQLQLHSEHQSIFFGDSLNLSTASASRIEEIDRLSVFLTTAPTYQLEIAKFLLPTGETISCVLWNELYHITGTDIVRSLVSRFESFGRPVRNIKKFEEGVFSDLRNLKPGADACLEEPKSPFLEMLYRNNCIRTQKKQKVFYWYSVPHDRLFLDAMERDLKREQAGTEPTSQAVAEPALSCTLETLDQVAHCLE
;
A
#
# COMPACT_ATOMS: atom_id res chain seq x y z
N MET A 1 -57.65 -37.69 23.59
CA MET A 1 -57.56 -36.25 23.95
C MET A 1 -57.07 -35.55 22.69
N LEU A 2 -57.87 -34.70 22.03
CA LEU A 2 -58.02 -33.24 22.29
C LEU A 2 -56.67 -32.50 22.03
N THR A 3 -56.57 -31.46 21.18
CA THR A 3 -57.62 -30.64 20.50
C THR A 3 -57.12 -30.02 19.18
N THR A 4 -57.96 -29.20 18.52
CA THR A 4 -57.78 -28.62 17.18
C THR A 4 -57.34 -27.13 17.18
N SER A 5 -57.15 -26.59 15.96
CA SER A 5 -57.03 -25.16 15.55
C SER A 5 -55.61 -24.56 15.51
N ARG A 6 -55.17 -23.77 14.50
CA ARG A 6 -55.77 -22.93 13.41
C ARG A 6 -55.86 -21.43 13.74
N ARG A 7 -54.88 -20.63 13.30
CA ARG A 7 -55.11 -19.39 12.51
C ARG A 7 -53.84 -18.81 11.89
N GLN A 8 -54.04 -17.96 10.89
CA GLN A 8 -53.07 -17.02 10.32
C GLN A 8 -53.53 -15.57 10.61
N ASP A 9 -52.69 -14.61 10.22
CA ASP A 9 -53.03 -13.28 9.67
C ASP A 9 -53.24 -12.03 10.58
N PHE A 10 -52.35 -11.05 10.31
CA PHE A 10 -52.60 -9.62 9.98
C PHE A 10 -52.61 -8.49 11.03
N PHE A 11 -52.19 -7.30 10.52
CA PHE A 11 -52.16 -5.91 11.08
C PHE A 11 -51.19 -5.60 12.25
N ALA A 12 -50.76 -4.34 12.52
CA ALA A 12 -50.36 -3.18 11.69
C ALA A 12 -49.91 -1.98 12.58
N ALA A 13 -49.31 -0.93 11.97
CA ALA A 13 -48.97 0.39 12.56
C ALA A 13 -47.88 0.37 13.68
N GLN A 14 -47.26 1.46 14.17
CA GLN A 14 -47.34 2.92 13.90
C GLN A 14 -45.93 3.51 14.26
N GLN A 15 -45.18 4.20 13.40
CA GLN A 15 -45.24 5.63 13.03
C GLN A 15 -45.11 6.63 14.22
N GLN A 16 -44.01 7.41 14.31
CA GLN A 16 -43.99 8.90 14.37
C GLN A 16 -42.63 9.58 14.74
N HIS A 17 -42.34 10.70 14.06
CA HIS A 17 -41.50 11.87 14.44
C HIS A 17 -40.00 11.68 14.80
N SER A 18 -39.09 12.67 14.67
CA SER A 18 -39.27 14.13 14.57
C SER A 18 -38.36 14.80 13.51
N HIS A 19 -38.76 15.99 13.04
CA HIS A 19 -37.98 16.88 12.15
C HIS A 19 -37.50 18.12 12.93
N MET A 20 -36.30 18.64 12.63
CA MET A 20 -35.87 20.00 13.00
C MET A 20 -34.90 20.55 11.94
N PRO A 21 -35.08 21.78 11.41
CA PRO A 21 -34.20 22.36 10.40
C PRO A 21 -33.14 23.31 10.99
N LEU A 22 -32.06 23.56 10.23
CA LEU A 22 -31.10 24.64 10.48
C LEU A 22 -31.14 25.67 9.34
N GLN A 23 -30.97 26.96 9.67
CA GLN A 23 -31.08 28.08 8.74
C GLN A 23 -29.75 28.45 8.05
N HIS A 24 -29.85 29.30 7.03
CA HIS A 24 -28.78 29.73 6.12
C HIS A 24 -28.02 30.99 6.60
N GLN A 25 -27.04 31.41 5.76
CA GLN A 25 -26.40 32.74 5.63
C GLN A 25 -25.02 32.92 6.30
N HIS A 26 -24.01 33.56 5.68
CA HIS A 26 -23.72 33.80 4.24
C HIS A 26 -22.17 34.04 4.06
N PRO A 27 -21.60 34.56 2.94
CA PRO A 27 -20.19 34.30 2.59
C PRO A 27 -19.23 35.48 2.86
N GLN A 28 -17.94 35.26 2.60
CA GLN A 28 -17.02 36.31 2.11
C GLN A 28 -16.17 35.81 0.92
N GLN A 29 -15.50 36.75 0.25
CA GLN A 29 -15.01 36.65 -1.13
C GLN A 29 -13.46 36.62 -1.25
N PRO A 30 -12.89 36.33 -2.43
CA PRO A 30 -11.46 36.02 -2.57
C PRO A 30 -10.54 37.24 -2.55
N TYR A 31 -9.28 37.03 -2.15
CA TYR A 31 -8.21 38.01 -2.30
C TYR A 31 -7.73 38.13 -3.75
N GLN A 32 -7.39 39.36 -4.14
CA GLN A 32 -7.02 39.69 -5.52
C GLN A 32 -5.56 39.40 -5.85
N GLN A 33 -5.34 38.99 -7.09
CA GLN A 33 -4.04 38.89 -7.75
C GLN A 33 -3.66 40.26 -8.34
N GLN A 34 -2.46 40.78 -8.05
CA GLN A 34 -1.95 42.00 -8.69
C GLN A 34 -0.50 41.87 -9.14
N VAL A 35 -0.22 42.46 -10.31
CA VAL A 35 1.07 42.47 -10.99
C VAL A 35 1.49 43.94 -11.18
N PRO A 36 2.71 44.35 -10.82
CA PRO A 36 3.21 45.69 -11.14
C PRO A 36 3.95 45.70 -12.48
N SER A 37 3.55 46.60 -13.39
CA SER A 37 4.25 46.89 -14.66
C SER A 37 4.81 48.33 -14.69
N GLN A 38 5.75 48.56 -15.60
CA GLN A 38 6.69 49.70 -15.64
C GLN A 38 6.07 51.04 -16.08
N HIS A 39 6.77 52.16 -15.83
CA HIS A 39 7.01 53.36 -16.70
C HIS A 39 7.85 54.40 -15.90
N THR A 40 9.07 54.87 -16.24
CA THR A 40 9.70 55.59 -17.39
C THR A 40 9.55 57.13 -17.45
N HIS A 41 10.66 57.85 -17.25
CA HIS A 41 11.04 59.20 -17.79
C HIS A 41 12.59 59.25 -17.90
N HIS A 42 13.28 59.69 -18.97
CA HIS A 42 13.47 61.04 -19.56
C HIS A 42 14.20 62.06 -18.63
N SER A 43 15.25 62.82 -19.04
CA SER A 43 16.08 62.82 -20.28
C SER A 43 17.36 63.72 -20.17
N GLN A 44 18.50 63.34 -20.80
CA GLN A 44 19.66 64.21 -21.18
C GLN A 44 20.43 64.95 -20.02
N HIS A 45 21.57 65.70 -20.12
CA HIS A 45 22.69 65.98 -21.06
C HIS A 45 23.89 66.59 -20.23
N LEU A 46 25.14 66.94 -20.63
CA LEU A 46 26.04 66.90 -21.83
C LEU A 46 27.53 67.17 -21.37
N HIS A 47 28.53 67.01 -22.26
CA HIS A 47 29.93 67.53 -22.23
C HIS A 47 31.06 66.77 -21.44
N HIS A 48 32.29 67.29 -21.55
CA HIS A 48 33.59 66.57 -21.64
C HIS A 48 34.78 67.52 -21.26
N PRO A 49 36.06 67.10 -21.20
CA PRO A 49 36.65 65.78 -20.86
C PRO A 49 37.91 65.88 -19.93
N GLN A 50 38.40 64.75 -19.39
CA GLN A 50 39.85 64.59 -19.10
C GLN A 50 40.29 63.12 -19.23
N GLN A 51 41.58 62.88 -19.46
CA GLN A 51 42.13 61.60 -19.95
C GLN A 51 42.71 60.71 -18.85
N GLN A 52 42.47 59.40 -18.93
CA GLN A 52 43.55 58.38 -18.90
C GLN A 52 43.06 57.04 -19.50
N GLN A 53 43.99 56.13 -19.79
CA GLN A 53 43.79 55.00 -20.70
C GLN A 53 43.27 53.73 -20.01
N GLN A 54 42.33 53.04 -20.66
CA GLN A 54 42.18 51.58 -20.55
C GLN A 54 41.54 50.99 -21.81
N GLN A 55 41.57 49.66 -21.94
CA GLN A 55 41.53 48.97 -23.24
C GLN A 55 40.12 48.76 -23.81
N GLN A 56 40.02 48.71 -25.14
CA GLN A 56 38.78 48.38 -25.85
C GLN A 56 38.46 46.89 -25.77
N GLN A 57 37.27 46.54 -25.29
CA GLN A 57 36.56 45.31 -25.67
C GLN A 57 35.07 45.61 -25.88
N GLN A 58 34.45 45.00 -26.89
CA GLN A 58 33.04 45.19 -27.21
C GLN A 58 32.18 44.18 -26.43
N PRO A 59 31.09 44.59 -25.76
CA PRO A 59 30.09 43.66 -25.25
C PRO A 59 29.32 43.01 -26.41
N GLN A 60 29.61 41.74 -26.71
CA GLN A 60 28.78 40.97 -27.65
C GLN A 60 27.44 40.59 -27.00
N GLN A 61 26.37 40.65 -27.79
CA GLN A 61 25.07 40.12 -27.41
C GLN A 61 25.04 38.60 -27.61
N GLN A 62 24.94 37.83 -26.53
CA GLN A 62 24.70 36.38 -26.56
C GLN A 62 23.58 36.08 -25.53
N GLN A 63 22.33 36.03 -25.97
CA GLN A 63 21.57 34.83 -26.39
C GLN A 63 21.10 33.93 -25.21
N PRO A 64 19.77 33.80 -24.97
CA PRO A 64 19.22 33.09 -23.82
C PRO A 64 19.09 31.56 -24.00
N GLN A 65 20.09 30.91 -24.60
CA GLN A 65 20.04 29.46 -24.86
C GLN A 65 20.48 28.59 -23.66
N HIS A 66 21.46 29.07 -22.87
CA HIS A 66 22.08 28.28 -21.80
C HIS A 66 21.10 27.81 -20.71
N HIS A 67 20.11 28.63 -20.35
CA HIS A 67 19.20 28.34 -19.23
C HIS A 67 18.22 27.19 -19.54
N PHE A 68 17.73 27.10 -20.79
CA PHE A 68 16.84 26.02 -21.20
C PHE A 68 17.57 24.66 -21.24
N GLN A 69 18.83 24.67 -21.68
CA GLN A 69 19.66 23.46 -21.73
C GLN A 69 20.03 22.96 -20.33
N GLN A 70 20.29 23.88 -19.38
CA GLN A 70 20.51 23.53 -17.98
C GLN A 70 19.24 22.94 -17.33
N PHE A 71 18.06 23.52 -17.56
CA PHE A 71 16.80 23.00 -17.02
C PHE A 71 16.46 21.59 -17.53
N GLN A 72 16.80 21.25 -18.79
CA GLN A 72 16.72 19.88 -19.29
C GLN A 72 17.69 18.92 -18.59
N GLN A 73 18.90 19.39 -18.27
CA GLN A 73 19.92 18.60 -17.56
C GLN A 73 19.50 18.30 -16.11
N ASP A 74 18.97 19.29 -15.39
CA ASP A 74 18.46 19.12 -14.03
C ASP A 74 17.28 18.12 -13.99
N GLN A 75 16.37 18.21 -14.97
CA GLN A 75 15.24 17.26 -15.10
C GLN A 75 15.72 15.82 -15.41
N GLN A 76 16.74 15.65 -16.26
CA GLN A 76 17.32 14.32 -16.51
C GLN A 76 18.05 13.76 -15.27
N GLN A 77 18.78 14.56 -14.51
CA GLN A 77 19.42 14.09 -13.27
C GLN A 77 18.38 13.65 -12.23
N GLN A 78 17.31 14.41 -12.06
CA GLN A 78 16.22 14.07 -11.12
C GLN A 78 15.49 12.77 -11.53
N GLN A 79 15.38 12.51 -12.84
CA GLN A 79 14.83 11.26 -13.37
C GLN A 79 15.81 10.06 -13.22
N GLN A 80 17.13 10.28 -13.32
CA GLN A 80 18.11 9.22 -13.03
C GLN A 80 18.21 8.90 -11.53
N GLN A 81 18.15 9.90 -10.64
CA GLN A 81 18.20 9.69 -9.19
C GLN A 81 17.00 8.88 -8.68
N SER A 82 15.80 9.15 -9.19
CA SER A 82 14.60 8.38 -8.85
C SER A 82 14.65 6.93 -9.35
N GLN A 83 15.21 6.68 -10.54
CA GLN A 83 15.49 5.32 -11.02
C GLN A 83 16.57 4.60 -10.18
N GLN A 84 17.62 5.30 -9.75
CA GLN A 84 18.65 4.74 -8.88
C GLN A 84 18.11 4.41 -7.47
N GLN A 85 17.21 5.23 -6.92
CA GLN A 85 16.54 4.93 -5.65
C GLN A 85 15.62 3.72 -5.74
N GLN A 86 14.86 3.56 -6.83
CA GLN A 86 14.10 2.32 -7.08
C GLN A 86 15.01 1.10 -7.23
N ALA A 87 16.13 1.22 -7.95
CA ALA A 87 17.10 0.14 -8.07
C ALA A 87 17.71 -0.27 -6.72
N GLN A 88 18.06 0.70 -5.86
CA GLN A 88 18.56 0.41 -4.51
C GLN A 88 17.50 -0.22 -3.60
N GLN A 89 16.24 0.20 -3.68
CA GLN A 89 15.15 -0.45 -2.94
C GLN A 89 14.94 -1.91 -3.37
N LEU A 90 14.98 -2.20 -4.67
CA LEU A 90 14.90 -3.56 -5.21
C LEU A 90 16.11 -4.41 -4.81
N GLN A 91 17.32 -3.82 -4.81
CA GLN A 91 18.54 -4.54 -4.46
C GLN A 91 18.62 -4.87 -2.96
N LEU A 92 18.24 -3.95 -2.07
CA LEU A 92 18.09 -4.23 -0.63
C LEU A 92 17.07 -5.35 -0.40
N HIS A 93 15.92 -5.33 -1.08
CA HIS A 93 14.92 -6.40 -0.98
C HIS A 93 15.49 -7.79 -1.32
N SER A 94 16.36 -7.87 -2.34
CA SER A 94 17.05 -9.11 -2.71
C SER A 94 18.02 -9.60 -1.63
N GLU A 95 18.67 -8.69 -0.90
CA GLU A 95 19.59 -9.05 0.19
C GLU A 95 18.81 -9.51 1.44
N HIS A 96 17.74 -8.80 1.84
CA HIS A 96 16.86 -9.23 2.93
C HIS A 96 16.18 -10.58 2.67
N GLN A 97 15.81 -10.90 1.43
CA GLN A 97 15.29 -12.24 1.06
C GLN A 97 16.35 -13.35 1.21
N SER A 98 17.62 -13.08 0.90
CA SER A 98 18.68 -14.10 1.05
C SER A 98 18.91 -14.53 2.51
N ILE A 99 18.77 -13.60 3.46
CA ILE A 99 18.85 -13.87 4.91
C ILE A 99 17.70 -14.76 5.38
N PHE A 100 16.54 -14.69 4.72
CA PHE A 100 15.32 -15.41 5.11
C PHE A 100 15.42 -16.94 4.93
N PHE A 101 16.20 -17.40 3.93
CA PHE A 101 16.17 -18.79 3.46
C PHE A 101 17.50 -19.40 2.99
N GLY A 102 18.56 -18.61 2.83
CA GLY A 102 19.74 -19.01 2.04
C GLY A 102 20.67 -20.03 2.69
N ASP A 103 21.28 -19.70 3.83
CA ASP A 103 22.49 -20.37 4.30
C ASP A 103 22.27 -21.43 5.41
N SER A 104 22.91 -22.58 5.21
CA SER A 104 23.18 -23.63 6.21
C SER A 104 22.04 -24.57 6.66
N LEU A 105 21.00 -24.78 5.85
CA LEU A 105 20.13 -25.98 5.97
C LEU A 105 20.18 -26.85 4.72
N ASN A 106 20.42 -28.16 4.89
CA ASN A 106 20.55 -29.12 3.79
C ASN A 106 19.16 -29.52 3.26
N LEU A 107 18.59 -28.63 2.45
CA LEU A 107 17.16 -28.53 2.22
C LEU A 107 16.59 -29.57 1.24
N SER A 108 15.44 -30.16 1.57
CA SER A 108 14.72 -31.06 0.65
C SER A 108 14.15 -30.30 -0.56
N THR A 109 14.05 -30.96 -1.72
CA THR A 109 13.43 -30.38 -2.93
C THR A 109 12.00 -29.87 -2.68
N ALA A 110 11.25 -30.53 -1.80
CA ALA A 110 9.88 -30.12 -1.45
C ALA A 110 9.84 -28.84 -0.61
N SER A 111 10.82 -28.60 0.26
CA SER A 111 10.93 -27.32 0.99
C SER A 111 11.52 -26.22 0.12
N ALA A 112 12.48 -26.52 -0.76
CA ALA A 112 13.01 -25.57 -1.74
C ALA A 112 11.89 -25.02 -2.66
N SER A 113 11.02 -25.92 -3.17
CA SER A 113 9.87 -25.53 -3.99
C SER A 113 8.87 -24.62 -3.26
N ARG A 114 8.71 -24.75 -1.94
CA ARG A 114 7.82 -23.87 -1.17
C ARG A 114 8.48 -22.53 -0.82
N ILE A 115 9.79 -22.50 -0.65
CA ILE A 115 10.53 -21.23 -0.50
C ILE A 115 10.36 -20.39 -1.78
N GLU A 116 10.49 -21.00 -2.97
CA GLU A 116 10.22 -20.32 -4.25
C GLU A 116 8.80 -19.71 -4.32
N GLU A 117 7.78 -20.37 -3.73
CA GLU A 117 6.43 -19.80 -3.64
C GLU A 117 6.37 -18.54 -2.76
N ILE A 118 7.08 -18.55 -1.61
CA ILE A 118 7.15 -17.40 -0.70
C ILE A 118 7.89 -16.24 -1.36
N ASP A 119 9.02 -16.51 -2.03
CA ASP A 119 9.84 -15.51 -2.70
C ASP A 119 9.08 -14.88 -3.87
N ARG A 120 8.44 -15.69 -4.72
CA ARG A 120 7.64 -15.20 -5.86
C ARG A 120 6.44 -14.38 -5.41
N LEU A 121 5.81 -14.73 -4.28
CA LEU A 121 4.76 -13.93 -3.67
C LEU A 121 5.32 -12.64 -3.04
N SER A 122 6.46 -12.70 -2.36
CA SER A 122 7.14 -11.53 -1.80
C SER A 122 7.50 -10.52 -2.90
N VAL A 123 8.16 -10.97 -3.97
CA VAL A 123 8.46 -10.16 -5.15
C VAL A 123 7.17 -9.52 -5.70
N PHE A 124 6.08 -10.26 -5.85
CA PHE A 124 4.80 -9.68 -6.30
C PHE A 124 4.26 -8.61 -5.33
N LEU A 125 4.31 -8.84 -4.01
CA LEU A 125 3.87 -7.86 -3.01
C LEU A 125 4.70 -6.56 -3.08
N THR A 126 5.99 -6.66 -3.40
CA THR A 126 6.90 -5.51 -3.59
C THR A 126 6.69 -4.82 -4.93
N THR A 127 6.51 -5.57 -6.03
CA THR A 127 6.62 -5.01 -7.40
C THR A 127 5.29 -4.83 -8.14
N ALA A 128 4.16 -5.40 -7.70
CA ALA A 128 2.91 -5.32 -8.47
C ALA A 128 2.46 -3.90 -8.88
N PRO A 129 2.63 -2.84 -8.05
CA PRO A 129 2.37 -1.45 -8.47
C PRO A 129 3.24 -0.95 -9.64
N THR A 130 4.42 -1.54 -9.87
CA THR A 130 5.31 -1.14 -10.98
C THR A 130 4.80 -1.58 -12.35
N TYR A 131 3.85 -2.54 -12.39
CA TYR A 131 3.31 -3.10 -13.64
C TYR A 131 2.32 -2.18 -14.36
N GLN A 132 1.83 -1.11 -13.71
CA GLN A 132 0.93 -0.10 -14.31
C GLN A 132 -0.36 -0.67 -14.93
N LEU A 133 -0.84 -1.79 -14.38
CA LEU A 133 -2.10 -2.44 -14.77
C LEU A 133 -3.25 -1.96 -13.89
N GLU A 134 -4.47 -1.86 -14.46
CA GLU A 134 -5.71 -1.65 -13.69
C GLU A 134 -5.84 -2.70 -12.57
N ILE A 135 -5.55 -3.97 -12.88
CA ILE A 135 -5.45 -5.05 -11.90
C ILE A 135 -4.32 -5.99 -12.26
N ALA A 136 -3.24 -5.99 -11.48
CA ALA A 136 -2.23 -7.03 -11.50
C ALA A 136 -2.64 -8.18 -10.56
N LYS A 137 -2.54 -9.44 -11.01
CA LYS A 137 -2.96 -10.61 -10.22
C LYS A 137 -1.84 -11.63 -10.07
N PHE A 138 -1.69 -12.15 -8.86
CA PHE A 138 -0.88 -13.32 -8.53
C PHE A 138 -1.79 -14.53 -8.30
N LEU A 139 -1.44 -15.68 -8.88
CA LEU A 139 -2.18 -16.93 -8.72
C LEU A 139 -1.55 -17.77 -7.60
N LEU A 140 -2.35 -18.13 -6.60
CA LEU A 140 -1.92 -19.00 -5.50
C LEU A 140 -2.00 -20.49 -5.88
N PRO A 141 -1.23 -21.37 -5.22
CA PRO A 141 -1.35 -22.82 -5.39
C PRO A 141 -2.76 -23.37 -5.11
N THR A 142 -3.57 -22.65 -4.32
CA THR A 142 -4.98 -22.95 -4.02
C THR A 142 -5.95 -22.66 -5.17
N GLY A 143 -5.50 -21.97 -6.22
CA GLY A 143 -6.37 -21.45 -7.29
C GLY A 143 -7.09 -20.14 -6.97
N GLU A 144 -6.98 -19.62 -5.74
CA GLU A 144 -7.37 -18.22 -5.46
C GLU A 144 -6.33 -17.24 -6.02
N THR A 145 -6.70 -15.96 -6.15
CA THR A 145 -5.79 -14.89 -6.60
C THR A 145 -5.67 -13.77 -5.58
N ILE A 146 -4.52 -13.09 -5.60
CA ILE A 146 -4.25 -11.83 -4.88
C ILE A 146 -4.19 -10.73 -5.93
N SER A 147 -4.89 -9.63 -5.71
CA SER A 147 -5.02 -8.53 -6.67
C SER A 147 -4.40 -7.24 -6.15
N CYS A 148 -3.45 -6.69 -6.89
CA CYS A 148 -3.05 -5.27 -6.79
C CYS A 148 -3.95 -4.47 -7.73
N VAL A 149 -4.68 -3.50 -7.20
CA VAL A 149 -5.76 -2.80 -7.93
C VAL A 149 -5.47 -1.31 -8.00
N LEU A 150 -5.27 -0.78 -9.21
CA LEU A 150 -5.16 0.65 -9.46
C LEU A 150 -6.57 1.27 -9.53
N TRP A 151 -6.82 2.27 -8.69
CA TRP A 151 -8.09 3.00 -8.65
C TRP A 151 -7.85 4.44 -8.17
N ASN A 152 -8.37 5.43 -8.90
CA ASN A 152 -8.14 6.86 -8.62
C ASN A 152 -6.64 7.20 -8.40
N GLU A 153 -5.78 6.77 -9.33
CA GLU A 153 -4.31 6.92 -9.27
C GLU A 153 -3.59 6.29 -8.06
N LEU A 154 -4.28 5.50 -7.24
CA LEU A 154 -3.71 4.81 -6.08
C LEU A 154 -3.82 3.29 -6.21
N TYR A 155 -2.78 2.58 -5.77
CA TYR A 155 -2.78 1.12 -5.70
C TYR A 155 -3.40 0.64 -4.38
N HIS A 156 -4.21 -0.40 -4.47
CA HIS A 156 -5.03 -0.93 -3.37
C HIS A 156 -4.89 -2.45 -3.23
N ILE A 157 -5.07 -2.93 -1.99
CA ILE A 157 -5.31 -4.35 -1.67
C ILE A 157 -6.51 -4.49 -0.74
N THR A 158 -7.25 -5.59 -0.89
CA THR A 158 -8.43 -5.88 -0.06
C THR A 158 -8.04 -6.66 1.20
N GLY A 159 -8.84 -6.55 2.27
CA GLY A 159 -8.65 -7.38 3.46
C GLY A 159 -8.74 -8.89 3.18
N THR A 160 -9.48 -9.31 2.15
CA THR A 160 -9.53 -10.71 1.69
C THR A 160 -8.20 -11.14 1.09
N ASP A 161 -7.59 -10.30 0.25
CA ASP A 161 -6.36 -10.63 -0.46
C ASP A 161 -5.12 -10.53 0.46
N ILE A 162 -5.15 -9.67 1.49
CA ILE A 162 -4.17 -9.72 2.60
C ILE A 162 -4.25 -11.07 3.32
N VAL A 163 -5.44 -11.51 3.76
CA VAL A 163 -5.61 -12.81 4.43
C VAL A 163 -5.12 -13.95 3.54
N ARG A 164 -5.46 -13.97 2.25
CA ARG A 164 -4.96 -14.96 1.28
C ARG A 164 -3.44 -15.01 1.21
N SER A 165 -2.79 -13.84 1.15
CA SER A 165 -1.32 -13.76 1.11
C SER A 165 -0.66 -14.37 2.34
N LEU A 166 -1.23 -14.12 3.53
CA LEU A 166 -0.73 -14.66 4.79
C LEU A 166 -1.01 -16.16 4.92
N VAL A 167 -2.22 -16.63 4.60
CA VAL A 167 -2.54 -18.08 4.63
C VAL A 167 -1.65 -18.85 3.66
N SER A 168 -1.39 -18.33 2.45
CA SER A 168 -0.48 -19.00 1.49
C SER A 168 0.97 -18.99 1.97
N ARG A 169 1.46 -17.87 2.53
CA ARG A 169 2.80 -17.82 3.13
C ARG A 169 2.95 -18.84 4.27
N PHE A 170 1.95 -18.96 5.14
CA PHE A 170 1.94 -19.96 6.22
C PHE A 170 1.97 -21.40 5.68
N GLU A 171 1.18 -21.72 4.65
CA GLU A 171 1.18 -23.05 4.02
C GLU A 171 2.56 -23.38 3.41
N SER A 172 3.11 -22.48 2.59
CA SER A 172 4.43 -22.64 1.95
C SER A 172 5.57 -22.69 2.99
N PHE A 173 5.50 -21.89 4.06
CA PHE A 173 6.48 -21.94 5.17
C PHE A 173 6.46 -23.29 5.92
N GLY A 174 5.50 -24.17 5.64
CA GLY A 174 5.34 -25.47 6.30
C GLY A 174 4.51 -25.40 7.57
N ARG A 175 3.73 -24.32 7.76
CA ARG A 175 2.90 -24.02 8.94
C ARG A 175 1.41 -23.84 8.60
N PRO A 176 0.72 -24.86 8.04
CA PRO A 176 -0.68 -24.76 7.63
C PRO A 176 -1.62 -24.18 8.70
N VAL A 177 -2.47 -23.24 8.29
CA VAL A 177 -3.47 -22.60 9.17
C VAL A 177 -4.65 -23.55 9.38
N ARG A 178 -4.86 -24.01 10.61
CA ARG A 178 -5.92 -24.95 11.00
C ARG A 178 -7.21 -24.25 11.42
N ASN A 179 -7.10 -23.11 12.10
CA ASN A 179 -8.25 -22.33 12.60
C ASN A 179 -8.36 -20.99 11.86
N ILE A 180 -8.82 -21.05 10.61
CA ILE A 180 -8.93 -19.91 9.67
C ILE A 180 -9.67 -18.72 10.28
N LYS A 181 -10.77 -18.93 11.02
CA LYS A 181 -11.56 -17.82 11.59
C LYS A 181 -10.79 -17.03 12.65
N LYS A 182 -10.16 -17.73 13.59
CA LYS A 182 -9.33 -17.12 14.66
C LYS A 182 -8.04 -16.51 14.08
N PHE A 183 -7.59 -16.96 12.90
CA PHE A 183 -6.50 -16.35 12.14
C PHE A 183 -6.96 -15.05 11.46
N GLU A 184 -8.08 -15.08 10.72
CA GLU A 184 -8.74 -13.90 10.13
C GLU A 184 -9.00 -12.81 11.19
N GLU A 185 -9.54 -13.17 12.35
CA GLU A 185 -9.76 -12.27 13.50
C GLU A 185 -8.45 -11.63 14.00
N GLY A 186 -7.33 -12.36 13.97
CA GLY A 186 -6.00 -11.85 14.29
C GLY A 186 -5.49 -10.86 13.26
N VAL A 187 -5.51 -11.22 11.97
CA VAL A 187 -5.09 -10.34 10.86
C VAL A 187 -5.93 -9.06 10.81
N PHE A 188 -7.26 -9.17 10.95
CA PHE A 188 -8.15 -8.01 11.02
C PHE A 188 -7.95 -7.19 12.31
N SER A 189 -7.47 -7.80 13.39
CA SER A 189 -7.07 -7.07 14.61
C SER A 189 -5.89 -6.14 14.35
N ASP A 190 -4.87 -6.58 13.63
CA ASP A 190 -3.65 -5.80 13.35
C ASP A 190 -3.95 -4.67 12.38
N LEU A 191 -4.71 -4.99 11.32
CA LEU A 191 -5.22 -4.05 10.31
C LEU A 191 -6.17 -2.98 10.88
N ARG A 192 -6.49 -2.97 12.19
CA ARG A 192 -7.22 -1.87 12.84
C ARG A 192 -6.42 -0.57 12.87
N ASN A 193 -5.10 -0.65 13.02
CA ASN A 193 -4.23 0.52 13.24
C ASN A 193 -4.15 1.46 12.03
N LEU A 194 -4.25 0.89 10.82
CA LEU A 194 -4.31 1.62 9.55
C LEU A 194 -5.60 2.46 9.48
N LYS A 195 -5.52 3.77 9.27
CA LYS A 195 -6.65 4.70 9.41
C LYS A 195 -7.35 4.97 8.06
N PRO A 196 -8.69 4.91 8.00
CA PRO A 196 -9.44 5.43 6.87
C PRO A 196 -9.07 6.88 6.54
N GLY A 197 -8.83 7.17 5.26
CA GLY A 197 -8.38 8.47 4.76
C GLY A 197 -6.86 8.68 4.75
N ALA A 198 -6.08 7.84 5.44
CA ALA A 198 -4.61 7.90 5.45
C ALA A 198 -3.98 6.63 4.86
N ASP A 199 -4.47 5.46 5.28
CA ASP A 199 -3.90 4.13 4.97
C ASP A 199 -4.89 3.23 4.21
N ALA A 200 -6.14 3.68 4.06
CA ALA A 200 -7.24 2.93 3.47
C ALA A 200 -8.37 3.86 3.04
N CYS A 201 -9.15 3.49 2.02
CA CYS A 201 -10.48 4.04 1.82
C CYS A 201 -11.54 3.21 2.58
N LEU A 202 -12.71 3.81 2.81
CA LEU A 202 -13.84 3.18 3.50
C LEU A 202 -15.08 3.28 2.60
N GLU A 203 -15.19 2.31 1.71
CA GLU A 203 -16.18 2.27 0.63
C GLU A 203 -17.56 1.83 1.12
N GLU A 204 -18.59 2.58 0.70
CA GLU A 204 -19.99 2.24 0.98
C GLU A 204 -20.53 1.15 0.03
N PRO A 205 -21.58 0.39 0.45
CA PRO A 205 -22.20 -0.63 -0.39
C PRO A 205 -22.59 -0.11 -1.78
N LYS A 206 -22.25 -0.88 -2.82
CA LYS A 206 -22.49 -0.55 -4.23
C LYS A 206 -21.74 0.70 -4.74
N SER A 207 -20.62 1.09 -4.15
CA SER A 207 -19.73 2.04 -4.84
C SER A 207 -19.18 1.39 -6.13
N PRO A 208 -18.87 2.17 -7.17
CA PRO A 208 -18.27 1.63 -8.40
C PRO A 208 -16.97 0.85 -8.16
N PHE A 209 -16.21 1.22 -7.12
CA PHE A 209 -15.01 0.50 -6.71
C PHE A 209 -15.35 -0.90 -6.17
N LEU A 210 -16.34 -1.01 -5.28
CA LEU A 210 -16.77 -2.32 -4.76
C LEU A 210 -17.42 -3.20 -5.82
N GLU A 211 -18.14 -2.63 -6.79
CA GLU A 211 -18.66 -3.40 -7.92
C GLU A 211 -17.53 -3.98 -8.77
N MET A 212 -16.47 -3.21 -9.04
CA MET A 212 -15.30 -3.66 -9.79
C MET A 212 -14.49 -4.72 -9.01
N LEU A 213 -14.24 -4.51 -7.71
CA LEU A 213 -13.54 -5.46 -6.84
C LEU A 213 -14.32 -6.78 -6.69
N TYR A 214 -15.64 -6.72 -6.57
CA TYR A 214 -16.50 -7.90 -6.48
C TYR A 214 -16.53 -8.67 -7.80
N ARG A 215 -16.68 -7.98 -8.94
CA ARG A 215 -16.60 -8.57 -10.29
C ARG A 215 -15.28 -9.29 -10.54
N ASN A 216 -14.20 -8.84 -9.91
CA ASN A 216 -12.86 -9.41 -10.04
C ASN A 216 -12.49 -10.48 -9.01
N ASN A 217 -13.41 -10.84 -8.11
CA ASN A 217 -13.23 -11.77 -6.98
C ASN A 217 -12.27 -11.30 -5.87
N CYS A 218 -11.90 -10.02 -5.84
CA CYS A 218 -11.03 -9.42 -4.83
C CYS A 218 -11.74 -9.25 -3.47
N ILE A 219 -13.08 -9.21 -3.44
CA ILE A 219 -13.89 -9.19 -2.21
C ILE A 219 -15.05 -10.18 -2.30
N ARG A 220 -15.41 -10.78 -1.16
CA ARG A 220 -16.48 -11.79 -1.08
C ARG A 220 -17.90 -11.21 -0.92
N THR A 221 -18.04 -9.92 -0.60
CA THR A 221 -19.35 -9.24 -0.49
C THR A 221 -19.28 -7.76 -0.88
N GLN A 222 -20.40 -7.18 -1.34
CA GLN A 222 -20.55 -5.73 -1.57
C GLN A 222 -21.16 -4.99 -0.36
N LYS A 223 -20.88 -5.43 0.87
CA LYS A 223 -21.14 -4.63 2.07
C LYS A 223 -20.15 -3.47 2.15
N LYS A 224 -20.29 -2.57 3.14
CA LYS A 224 -19.27 -1.55 3.44
C LYS A 224 -17.91 -2.24 3.65
N GLN A 225 -16.85 -1.80 2.98
CA GLN A 225 -15.51 -2.38 3.08
C GLN A 225 -14.47 -1.32 3.42
N LYS A 226 -13.45 -1.74 4.17
CA LYS A 226 -12.18 -1.03 4.29
C LYS A 226 -11.23 -1.64 3.26
N VAL A 227 -10.74 -0.85 2.32
CA VAL A 227 -9.80 -1.28 1.27
C VAL A 227 -8.52 -0.48 1.47
N PHE A 228 -7.39 -1.17 1.57
CA PHE A 228 -6.14 -0.58 2.05
C PHE A 228 -5.33 -0.04 0.88
N TYR A 229 -4.61 1.07 1.08
CA TYR A 229 -3.60 1.51 0.13
C TYR A 229 -2.42 0.54 0.19
N TRP A 230 -1.93 0.10 -0.97
CA TRP A 230 -0.93 -0.97 -1.10
C TRP A 230 0.31 -0.70 -0.23
N TYR A 231 0.90 0.48 -0.37
CA TYR A 231 2.09 0.91 0.35
C TYR A 231 1.89 1.16 1.87
N SER A 232 0.64 1.18 2.35
CA SER A 232 0.33 1.32 3.78
C SER A 232 0.15 -0.02 4.49
N VAL A 233 0.26 -1.16 3.79
CA VAL A 233 0.14 -2.50 4.38
C VAL A 233 1.54 -3.08 4.61
N PRO A 234 2.00 -3.26 5.86
CA PRO A 234 3.31 -3.83 6.14
C PRO A 234 3.25 -5.36 6.04
N HIS A 235 3.27 -5.87 4.80
CA HIS A 235 2.99 -7.28 4.47
C HIS A 235 3.85 -8.29 5.24
N ASP A 236 5.14 -8.05 5.39
CA ASP A 236 6.05 -8.93 6.12
C ASP A 236 5.83 -8.84 7.63
N ARG A 237 5.59 -7.63 8.17
CA ARG A 237 5.28 -7.47 9.60
C ARG A 237 3.98 -8.18 9.99
N LEU A 238 2.95 -8.14 9.14
CA LEU A 238 1.70 -8.90 9.37
C LEU A 238 1.92 -10.42 9.37
N PHE A 239 2.94 -10.93 8.66
CA PHE A 239 3.34 -12.33 8.70
C PHE A 239 4.09 -12.66 10.00
N LEU A 240 5.07 -11.81 10.39
CA LEU A 240 5.80 -11.94 11.65
C LEU A 240 4.87 -11.87 12.87
N ASP A 241 4.03 -10.83 12.98
CA ASP A 241 3.08 -10.65 14.08
C ASP A 241 2.08 -11.82 14.18
N ALA A 242 1.71 -12.43 13.05
CA ALA A 242 0.88 -13.64 13.03
C ALA A 242 1.62 -14.89 13.51
N MET A 243 2.90 -15.07 13.14
CA MET A 243 3.73 -16.18 13.61
C MET A 243 4.05 -16.05 15.10
N GLU A 244 4.45 -14.85 15.53
CA GLU A 244 4.85 -14.53 16.91
C GLU A 244 3.73 -14.87 17.90
N ARG A 245 2.47 -14.53 17.54
CA ARG A 245 1.28 -14.92 18.31
C ARG A 245 1.10 -16.43 18.43
N ASP A 246 1.34 -17.20 17.37
CA ASP A 246 1.12 -18.65 17.41
C ASP A 246 2.25 -19.38 18.13
N LEU A 247 3.50 -18.93 17.98
CA LEU A 247 4.63 -19.44 18.76
C LEU A 247 4.47 -19.09 20.26
N LYS A 248 4.01 -17.88 20.61
CA LYS A 248 3.64 -17.51 21.99
C LYS A 248 2.48 -18.34 22.54
N ARG A 249 1.49 -18.68 21.71
CA ARG A 249 0.39 -19.58 22.10
C ARG A 249 0.90 -20.99 22.40
N GLU A 250 1.76 -21.55 21.55
CA GLU A 250 2.39 -22.86 21.74
C GLU A 250 3.25 -22.88 23.02
N GLN A 251 4.09 -21.86 23.24
CA GLN A 251 4.89 -21.72 24.45
C GLN A 251 4.02 -21.62 25.73
N ALA A 252 2.85 -20.98 25.64
CA ALA A 252 1.88 -20.89 26.73
C ALA A 252 0.98 -22.15 26.89
N GLY A 253 1.16 -23.20 26.08
CA GLY A 253 0.32 -24.40 26.11
C GLY A 253 -1.12 -24.17 25.63
N THR A 254 -1.36 -23.11 24.86
CA THR A 254 -2.68 -22.74 24.31
C THR A 254 -2.76 -23.03 22.82
N GLU A 255 -3.96 -23.35 22.31
CA GLU A 255 -4.13 -23.76 20.92
C GLU A 255 -3.77 -22.60 19.94
N PRO A 256 -2.77 -22.77 19.05
CA PRO A 256 -2.45 -21.82 17.99
C PRO A 256 -3.52 -21.82 16.88
N THR A 257 -3.40 -20.90 15.92
CA THR A 257 -4.21 -20.89 14.69
C THR A 257 -3.62 -21.74 13.58
N SER A 258 -2.32 -21.98 13.61
CA SER A 258 -1.51 -22.70 12.62
C SER A 258 -0.61 -23.73 13.32
N GLN A 259 -0.18 -24.77 12.61
CA GLN A 259 0.65 -25.85 13.15
C GLN A 259 1.82 -26.14 12.23
N ALA A 260 3.04 -26.24 12.77
CA ALA A 260 4.21 -26.64 11.99
C ALA A 260 4.12 -28.13 11.57
N VAL A 261 4.36 -28.42 10.30
CA VAL A 261 4.36 -29.79 9.74
C VAL A 261 5.57 -30.11 8.85
N ALA A 262 6.31 -29.09 8.40
CA ALA A 262 7.51 -29.25 7.59
C ALA A 262 8.46 -28.05 7.76
N GLU A 263 9.73 -28.21 7.34
CA GLU A 263 10.68 -27.09 7.33
C GLU A 263 10.29 -25.98 6.34
N PRO A 264 10.60 -24.70 6.63
CA PRO A 264 11.32 -24.19 7.83
C PRO A 264 10.49 -24.08 9.12
N ALA A 265 9.17 -24.27 9.09
CA ALA A 265 8.32 -24.07 10.27
C ALA A 265 8.62 -24.95 11.48
N LEU A 266 9.19 -26.15 11.29
CA LEU A 266 9.55 -27.05 12.38
C LEU A 266 10.79 -26.56 13.15
N SER A 267 11.76 -25.95 12.47
CA SER A 267 12.95 -25.34 13.09
C SER A 267 12.71 -23.92 13.63
N CYS A 268 11.60 -23.27 13.28
CA CYS A 268 11.33 -21.89 13.67
C CYS A 268 10.93 -21.74 15.14
N THR A 269 11.66 -20.89 15.87
CA THR A 269 11.41 -20.50 17.26
C THR A 269 11.12 -19.00 17.37
N LEU A 270 10.68 -18.54 18.55
CA LEU A 270 10.56 -17.10 18.82
C LEU A 270 11.90 -16.36 18.62
N GLU A 271 13.01 -16.92 19.09
CA GLU A 271 14.34 -16.32 18.94
C GLU A 271 14.73 -16.13 17.47
N THR A 272 14.46 -17.12 16.61
CA THR A 272 14.71 -16.97 15.16
C THR A 272 13.77 -15.95 14.51
N LEU A 273 12.55 -15.80 15.02
CA LEU A 273 11.58 -14.84 14.49
C LEU A 273 11.94 -13.40 14.90
N ASP A 274 12.37 -13.20 16.15
CA ASP A 274 12.82 -11.91 16.68
C ASP A 274 14.07 -11.41 15.95
N GLN A 275 15.01 -12.31 15.61
CA GLN A 275 16.18 -12.01 14.78
C GLN A 275 15.78 -11.53 13.37
N VAL A 276 14.86 -12.24 12.71
CA VAL A 276 14.33 -11.86 11.38
C VAL A 276 13.54 -10.55 11.45
N ALA A 277 12.77 -10.32 12.51
CA ALA A 277 12.02 -9.08 12.72
C ALA A 277 12.95 -7.87 12.85
N HIS A 278 14.04 -7.99 13.62
CA HIS A 278 15.03 -6.91 13.75
C HIS A 278 15.77 -6.63 12.43
N CYS A 279 15.89 -7.61 11.53
CA CYS A 279 16.45 -7.42 10.19
C CYS A 279 15.48 -6.75 9.19
N LEU A 280 14.29 -6.33 9.63
CA LEU A 280 13.24 -5.68 8.80
C LEU A 280 12.74 -4.33 9.39
N GLU A 281 13.41 -3.81 10.42
CA GLU A 281 13.15 -2.48 11.03
C GLU A 281 14.27 -1.47 10.70
#